data_AF-A0A0X7K381-F1
#
_entry.id   AF-A0A0X7K381-F1
#
_cell.length_a   1.000
_cell.length_b   1.000
_cell.length_c   1.000
_cell.angle_alpha   90.00
_cell.angle_beta   90.00
_cell.angle_gamma   90.00
#
_symmetry.space_group_name_H-M   'P 1'
#
loop_
_entity.id
_entity.type
_entity.pdbx_description
1 polymer ?
#
loop_
_entity_poly.entity_id
_entity_poly.type
_entity_poly.pdbx_seq_one_letter_code
_entity_poly.pdbx_strand_id
1 'polypeptide(L)'
;MPLTEKQLKERDAKRNIGEELLAAIQDVKAGHYGAVHQVEITQAAEARSKTGLSQPKFAELLGVSVRTLQEWELGRRSPSGAARSLLHIAAIRPDVFREVLSNA
;
A
#
# COMPACT_ATOMS: atom_id res chain seq x y z
N MET A 1 -33.28 0.39 -9.67
CA MET A 1 -32.79 0.24 -11.05
C MET A 1 -31.84 1.38 -11.36
N PRO A 2 -30.75 1.15 -12.09
CA PRO A 2 -29.87 2.24 -12.52
C PRO A 2 -30.61 3.21 -13.46
N LEU A 3 -30.22 4.49 -13.45
CA LEU A 3 -30.81 5.54 -14.29
C LEU A 3 -30.59 5.27 -15.78
N THR A 4 -31.57 5.62 -16.61
CA THR A 4 -31.43 5.59 -18.08
C THR A 4 -30.52 6.73 -18.57
N GLU A 5 -29.92 6.60 -19.76
CA GLU A 5 -29.04 7.62 -20.33
C GLU A 5 -29.69 9.00 -20.44
N LYS A 6 -30.98 9.05 -20.80
CA LYS A 6 -31.74 10.29 -20.88
C LYS A 6 -31.81 10.99 -19.52
N GLN A 7 -32.02 10.23 -18.46
CA GLN A 7 -32.08 10.75 -17.09
C GLN A 7 -30.70 11.19 -16.58
N LEU A 8 -29.63 10.50 -16.96
CA LEU A 8 -28.25 10.91 -16.63
C LEU A 8 -27.89 12.25 -17.27
N LYS A 9 -28.20 12.43 -18.56
CA LYS A 9 -27.96 13.70 -19.27
C LYS A 9 -28.75 14.85 -18.65
N GLU A 10 -29.99 14.64 -18.27
CA GLU A 10 -30.80 15.67 -17.62
C GLU A 10 -30.29 16.04 -16.21
N ARG A 11 -29.83 15.05 -15.44
CA ARG A 11 -29.17 15.27 -14.15
C ARG A 11 -27.90 16.09 -14.33
N ASP A 12 -27.01 15.66 -15.21
CA ASP A 12 -25.70 16.29 -15.38
C ASP A 12 -25.79 17.68 -16.01
N ALA A 13 -26.81 17.96 -16.83
CA ALA A 13 -27.10 19.30 -17.35
C ALA A 13 -27.44 20.33 -16.26
N LYS A 14 -27.90 19.88 -15.08
CA LYS A 14 -28.27 20.73 -13.94
C LYS A 14 -27.22 20.74 -12.82
N ARG A 15 -26.12 19.99 -12.96
CA ARG A 15 -25.07 19.86 -11.92
C ARG A 15 -23.96 20.88 -12.10
N ASN A 16 -23.51 21.44 -10.99
CA ASN A 16 -22.31 22.25 -10.93
C ASN A 16 -21.18 21.44 -10.28
N ILE A 17 -20.39 20.76 -11.13
CA ILE A 17 -19.29 19.91 -10.67
C ILE A 17 -18.23 20.70 -9.89
N GLY A 18 -18.02 21.98 -10.22
CA GLY A 18 -17.04 22.82 -9.52
C GLY A 18 -17.44 23.07 -8.06
N GLU A 19 -18.71 23.39 -7.81
CA GLU A 19 -19.24 23.55 -6.45
C GLU A 19 -19.23 22.24 -5.68
N GLU A 20 -19.60 21.12 -6.32
CA GLU A 20 -19.57 19.80 -5.68
C GLU A 20 -18.15 19.38 -5.27
N LEU A 21 -17.15 19.62 -6.12
CA LEU A 21 -15.75 19.34 -5.79
C LEU A 21 -15.23 20.24 -4.67
N LEU A 22 -15.58 21.53 -4.69
CA LEU A 22 -15.20 22.47 -3.64
C LEU A 22 -15.81 22.05 -2.29
N ALA A 23 -17.09 21.70 -2.28
CA ALA A 23 -17.79 21.20 -1.09
C ALA A 23 -17.12 19.91 -0.57
N ALA A 24 -16.80 18.96 -1.45
CA ALA A 24 -16.14 17.72 -1.04
C ALA A 24 -14.76 17.97 -0.40
N ILE A 25 -13.97 18.91 -0.93
CA ILE A 25 -12.67 19.27 -0.33
C ILE A 25 -12.88 19.94 1.04
N GLN A 26 -13.87 20.81 1.18
CA GLN A 26 -14.22 21.45 2.45
C GLN A 26 -14.66 20.43 3.49
N ASP A 27 -15.49 19.46 3.12
CA ASP A 27 -15.93 18.36 3.98
C ASP A 27 -14.74 17.53 4.46
N VAL A 28 -13.85 17.11 3.56
CA VAL A 28 -12.63 16.37 3.93
C VAL A 28 -11.76 17.20 4.87
N LYS A 29 -11.58 18.49 4.60
CA LYS A 29 -10.83 19.40 5.46
C LYS A 29 -11.47 19.58 6.85
N ALA A 30 -12.79 19.55 6.93
CA ALA A 30 -13.56 19.60 8.17
C ALA A 30 -13.57 18.25 8.91
N GLY A 31 -12.98 17.19 8.34
CA GLY A 31 -12.99 15.84 8.91
C GLY A 31 -14.27 15.05 8.63
N HIS A 32 -15.14 15.55 7.76
CA HIS A 32 -16.32 14.84 7.26
C HIS A 32 -15.91 13.87 6.14
N TYR A 33 -15.14 12.86 6.49
CA TYR A 33 -14.78 11.78 5.58
C TYR A 33 -15.68 10.55 5.81
N GLY A 34 -15.74 9.66 4.81
CA GLY A 34 -16.41 8.37 4.91
C GLY A 34 -15.69 7.41 5.87
N ALA A 35 -16.02 6.11 5.81
CA ALA A 35 -15.43 5.11 6.70
C ALA A 35 -13.88 5.08 6.61
N VAL A 36 -13.21 5.37 7.72
CA VAL A 36 -11.75 5.24 7.84
C VAL A 36 -11.41 3.79 8.16
N HIS A 37 -10.59 3.19 7.31
CA HIS A 37 -10.05 1.85 7.54
C HIS A 37 -8.58 1.99 7.89
N GLN A 38 -8.22 1.62 9.12
CA GLN A 38 -6.83 1.46 9.50
C GLN A 38 -6.33 0.12 8.96
N VAL A 39 -5.28 0.16 8.13
CA VAL A 39 -4.64 -1.03 7.60
C VAL A 39 -3.36 -1.26 8.40
N GLU A 40 -3.30 -2.38 9.12
CA GLU A 40 -2.09 -2.82 9.81
C GLU A 40 -0.99 -3.11 8.78
N ILE A 41 0.14 -2.42 8.93
CA ILE A 41 1.30 -2.66 8.07
C ILE A 41 2.03 -3.89 8.61
N THR A 42 2.20 -4.89 7.77
CA THR A 42 2.94 -6.10 8.15
C THR A 42 4.43 -5.80 8.31
N GLN A 43 5.09 -6.54 9.20
CA GLN A 43 6.55 -6.44 9.40
C GLN A 43 7.33 -6.59 8.09
N ALA A 44 6.88 -7.47 7.20
CA ALA A 44 7.51 -7.70 5.90
C ALA A 44 7.42 -6.46 4.99
N ALA A 45 6.24 -5.83 4.92
CA ALA A 45 6.02 -4.63 4.11
C ALA A 45 6.81 -3.43 4.64
N GLU A 46 6.85 -3.26 5.97
CA GLU A 46 7.64 -2.21 6.63
C GLU A 46 9.14 -2.39 6.35
N ALA A 47 9.67 -3.60 6.55
CA ALA A 47 11.06 -3.93 6.32
C ALA A 47 11.49 -3.64 4.87
N ARG A 48 10.71 -4.10 3.88
CA ARG A 48 11.01 -3.83 2.47
C ARG A 48 10.97 -2.33 2.18
N SER A 49 9.93 -1.63 2.65
CA SER A 49 9.78 -0.18 2.43
C SER A 49 11.01 0.59 2.92
N LYS A 50 11.51 0.26 4.12
CA LYS A 50 12.71 0.88 4.70
C LYS A 50 13.98 0.64 3.88
N THR A 51 14.13 -0.53 3.27
CA THR A 51 15.27 -0.80 2.36
C THR A 51 15.17 -0.02 1.05
N GLY A 52 13.97 0.36 0.61
CA GLY A 52 13.74 1.02 -0.69
C GLY A 52 13.87 0.06 -1.88
N LEU A 53 13.92 -1.25 -1.64
CA LEU A 53 14.04 -2.26 -2.68
C LEU A 53 12.66 -2.65 -3.27
N SER A 54 12.67 -3.03 -4.54
CA SER A 54 11.51 -3.66 -5.18
C SER A 54 11.26 -5.06 -4.60
N GLN A 55 10.03 -5.55 -4.71
CA GLN A 55 9.68 -6.91 -4.24
C GLN A 55 10.62 -7.99 -4.80
N PRO A 56 10.96 -8.02 -6.11
CA PRO A 56 11.88 -9.02 -6.64
C PRO A 56 13.27 -8.99 -6.00
N LYS A 57 13.90 -7.81 -5.91
CA LYS A 57 15.24 -7.66 -5.32
C LYS A 57 15.27 -8.02 -3.84
N PHE A 58 14.23 -7.63 -3.10
CA PHE A 58 14.12 -7.97 -1.68
C PHE A 58 13.89 -9.47 -1.46
N ALA A 59 13.05 -10.10 -2.29
CA ALA A 59 12.80 -11.54 -2.22
C ALA A 59 14.06 -12.35 -2.56
N GLU A 60 14.84 -11.91 -3.55
CA GLU A 60 16.14 -12.48 -3.91
C GLU A 60 17.12 -12.47 -2.71
N LEU A 61 17.30 -11.31 -2.06
CA LEU A 61 18.15 -11.20 -0.87
C LEU A 61 17.68 -12.05 0.32
N LEU A 62 16.37 -12.23 0.45
CA LEU A 62 15.79 -13.09 1.49
C LEU A 62 15.83 -14.58 1.12
N GLY A 63 16.20 -14.94 -0.11
CA GLY A 63 16.22 -16.32 -0.60
C GLY A 63 14.82 -16.95 -0.70
N VAL A 64 13.80 -16.14 -0.99
CA VAL A 64 12.41 -16.61 -1.13
C VAL A 64 11.80 -16.20 -2.47
N SER A 65 10.71 -16.87 -2.87
CA SER A 65 9.99 -16.44 -4.07
C SER A 65 9.31 -15.09 -3.86
N VAL A 66 9.14 -14.31 -4.93
CA VAL A 66 8.37 -13.05 -4.89
C VAL A 66 6.97 -13.28 -4.34
N ARG A 67 6.35 -14.41 -4.69
CA ARG A 67 5.04 -14.79 -4.18
C ARG A 67 5.02 -15.03 -2.67
N THR A 68 6.06 -15.66 -2.13
CA THR A 68 6.21 -15.85 -0.68
C THR A 68 6.28 -14.50 0.04
N LEU A 69 7.09 -13.56 -0.48
CA LEU A 69 7.17 -12.21 0.07
C LEU A 69 5.81 -11.49 0.02
N GLN A 70 5.09 -11.58 -1.11
CA GLN A 70 3.75 -10.97 -1.24
C GLN A 70 2.73 -11.54 -0.25
N GLU A 71 2.75 -12.86 -0.01
CA GLU A 71 1.87 -13.48 0.99
C GLU A 71 2.19 -13.02 2.42
N TRP A 72 3.45 -12.70 2.73
CA TRP A 72 3.85 -12.07 3.99
C TRP A 72 3.44 -10.60 4.06
N GLU A 73 3.66 -9.82 3.00
CA GLU A 73 3.31 -8.39 2.97
C GLU A 73 1.79 -8.17 3.10
N LEU A 74 0.98 -9.05 2.51
CA LEU A 74 -0.47 -9.05 2.62
C LEU A 74 -1.00 -9.70 3.91
N GLY A 75 -0.13 -10.24 4.76
CA GLY A 75 -0.53 -10.90 6.01
C GLY A 75 -1.29 -12.23 5.82
N ARG A 76 -1.25 -12.82 4.63
CA ARG A 76 -1.90 -14.12 4.34
C ARG A 76 -1.11 -15.30 4.91
N ARG A 77 0.20 -15.14 5.08
CA ARG A 77 1.10 -16.11 5.72
C ARG A 77 2.08 -15.41 6.64
N SER A 78 2.58 -16.15 7.63
CA SER A 78 3.63 -15.68 8.53
C SER A 78 5.02 -16.13 8.03
N PRO A 79 6.06 -15.28 8.15
CA PRO A 79 7.43 -15.69 7.87
C PRO A 79 7.94 -16.73 8.88
N SER A 80 8.88 -17.56 8.43
CA SER A 80 9.59 -18.49 9.32
C SER A 80 10.35 -17.73 10.43
N GLY A 81 10.82 -18.43 11.47
CA GLY A 81 11.60 -17.81 12.54
C GLY A 81 12.83 -17.07 12.02
N ALA A 82 13.62 -17.72 11.15
CA ALA A 82 14.79 -17.11 10.52
C ALA A 82 14.42 -15.90 9.63
N ALA A 83 13.34 -16.01 8.85
CA ALA A 83 12.87 -14.91 8.02
C ALA A 83 12.42 -13.72 8.86
N ARG A 84 11.74 -13.93 10.00
CA ARG A 84 11.37 -12.84 10.93
C ARG A 84 12.61 -12.12 11.47
N SER A 85 13.68 -12.83 11.80
CA SER A 85 14.94 -12.22 12.22
C SER A 85 15.55 -11.37 11.11
N LEU A 86 15.58 -11.86 9.87
CA LEU A 86 16.09 -11.10 8.72
C LEU A 86 15.24 -9.86 8.42
N LEU A 87 13.91 -9.97 8.47
CA LEU A 87 13.00 -8.83 8.31
C LEU A 87 13.21 -7.79 9.42
N HIS A 88 13.46 -8.23 10.65
CA HIS A 88 13.79 -7.34 11.75
C HIS A 88 15.11 -6.59 11.50
N ILE A 89 16.15 -7.30 11.04
CA ILE A 89 17.43 -6.69 10.65
C ILE A 89 17.21 -5.70 9.51
N ALA A 90 16.45 -6.04 8.48
CA ALA A 90 16.13 -5.15 7.36
C ALA A 90 15.41 -3.87 7.81
N ALA A 91 14.57 -3.96 8.85
CA ALA A 91 13.85 -2.82 9.41
C ALA A 91 14.72 -1.90 10.30
N ILE A 92 15.80 -2.43 10.90
CA ILE A 92 16.72 -1.67 11.76
C ILE A 92 17.93 -1.13 10.97
N ARG A 93 18.49 -1.97 10.10
CA ARG A 93 19.70 -1.72 9.30
C ARG A 93 19.42 -1.93 7.81
N PRO A 94 18.56 -1.09 7.20
CA PRO A 94 18.22 -1.21 5.78
C PRO A 94 19.41 -0.99 4.84
N ASP A 95 20.45 -0.32 5.32
CA ASP A 95 21.71 -0.06 4.61
C ASP A 95 22.45 -1.35 4.25
N VAL A 96 22.44 -2.36 5.14
CA VAL A 96 23.08 -3.67 4.89
C VAL A 96 22.50 -4.35 3.66
N PHE A 97 21.18 -4.28 3.46
CA PHE A 97 20.52 -4.86 2.29
C PHE A 97 20.90 -4.15 0.99
N ARG A 98 21.15 -2.84 1.05
CA ARG A 98 21.61 -2.06 -0.13
C ARG A 98 23.06 -2.37 -0.46
N GLU A 99 23.91 -2.48 0.57
CA GLU A 99 25.33 -2.81 0.43
C GLU A 99 25.53 -4.22 -0.14
N VAL A 100 24.80 -5.22 0.36
CA VAL A 100 24.88 -6.59 -0.17
C VAL A 100 24.47 -6.62 -1.65
N LEU A 101 23.46 -5.84 -2.04
CA LEU A 101 23.03 -5.76 -3.44
C LEU A 101 24.02 -5.01 -4.35
N SER A 102 24.80 -4.07 -3.83
CA SER A 102 25.84 -3.38 -4.61
C SER A 102 27.11 -4.22 -4.76
N ASN A 103 27.32 -5.18 -3.86
CA ASN A 103 28.50 -6.05 -3.83
C ASN A 103 28.24 -7.45 -4.41
N ALA A 104 27.01 -7.73 -4.84
CA ALA A 104 26.60 -8.93 -5.57
C ALA A 104 26.70 -8.69 -7.08
#